data_AF-A0A7C3NW47-F1
#
_entry.id   AF-A0A7C3NW47-F1
#
_cell.length_a   1.000
_cell.length_b   1.000
_cell.length_c   1.000
_cell.angle_alpha   90.00
_cell.angle_beta   90.00
_cell.angle_gamma   90.00
#
_symmetry.space_group_name_H-M   'P 1'
#
loop_
_entity.id
_entity.type
_entity.pdbx_description
1 polymer ?
#
loop_
_entity_poly.entity_id
_entity_poly.type
_entity_poly.pdbx_seq_one_letter_code
_entity_poly.pdbx_strand_id
1 'polypeptide(L)'
;MATPKTTLWPIQPHTQTKHLILRRYLDAWLPMMATYKGRIVFIDGFAGPGRYSGGEDGSPIIALKALLDHRHFKAPQPNRQVAFLFIEKERDRAEALEKEIAALKT
;
A
#
# COMPACT_ATOMS: atom_id res chain seq x y z
N MET A 1 -2.87 -18.29 -9.99
CA MET A 1 -2.88 -17.41 -11.18
C MET A 1 -1.62 -17.63 -11.97
N ALA A 2 -1.66 -17.46 -13.29
CA ALA A 2 -0.44 -17.39 -14.09
C ALA A 2 0.37 -16.15 -13.68
N THR A 3 1.70 -16.30 -13.60
CA THR A 3 2.60 -15.18 -13.31
C THR A 3 2.49 -14.14 -14.44
N PRO A 4 2.22 -12.85 -14.14
CA PRO A 4 2.19 -11.82 -15.15
C PRO A 4 3.56 -11.74 -15.86
N LYS A 5 3.54 -11.60 -17.20
CA LYS A 5 4.76 -11.52 -18.02
C LYS A 5 5.28 -10.10 -18.23
N THR A 6 4.46 -9.11 -17.89
CA THR A 6 4.76 -7.68 -18.03
C THR A 6 4.92 -7.03 -16.66
N THR A 7 5.50 -5.82 -16.64
CA THR A 7 5.62 -5.00 -15.43
C THR A 7 4.24 -4.59 -14.90
N LEU A 8 3.34 -4.17 -15.79
CA LEU A 8 1.95 -3.82 -15.47
C LEU A 8 1.01 -4.81 -16.16
N TRP A 9 -0.08 -5.16 -15.50
CA TRP A 9 -1.10 -6.06 -16.03
C TRP A 9 -2.50 -5.60 -15.63
N PRO A 10 -3.56 -6.05 -16.33
CA PRO A 10 -4.94 -5.76 -15.93
C PRO A 10 -5.26 -6.36 -14.57
N ILE A 11 -5.93 -5.59 -13.71
CA ILE A 11 -6.40 -6.11 -12.43
C ILE A 11 -7.50 -7.15 -12.66
N GLN A 12 -7.45 -8.24 -11.88
CA GLN A 12 -8.52 -9.24 -11.88
C GLN A 12 -9.62 -8.84 -10.89
N PRO A 13 -10.91 -9.12 -11.18
CA PRO A 13 -12.02 -8.70 -10.32
C PRO A 13 -11.89 -9.12 -8.85
N HIS A 14 -11.42 -10.34 -8.59
CA HIS A 14 -11.24 -10.79 -7.21
C HIS A 14 -10.05 -10.12 -6.51
N THR A 15 -9.01 -9.72 -7.24
CA THR A 15 -7.90 -8.91 -6.70
C THR A 15 -8.41 -7.51 -6.33
N GLN A 16 -9.28 -6.93 -7.14
CA GLN A 16 -9.95 -5.67 -6.81
C GLN A 16 -10.77 -5.79 -5.51
N THR A 17 -11.50 -6.90 -5.32
CA THR A 17 -12.20 -7.18 -4.06
C THR A 17 -11.23 -7.29 -2.88
N LYS A 18 -10.10 -7.98 -3.04
CA LYS A 18 -9.06 -8.05 -1.99
C LYS A 18 -8.54 -6.66 -1.63
N HIS A 19 -8.34 -5.79 -2.61
CA HIS A 19 -7.89 -4.41 -2.42
C HIS A 19 -8.91 -3.56 -1.65
N LEU A 20 -10.20 -3.72 -1.94
CA LEU A 20 -11.26 -3.07 -1.18
C LEU A 20 -11.28 -3.54 0.29
N ILE A 21 -11.12 -4.84 0.53
CA ILE A 21 -11.04 -5.41 1.88
C ILE A 21 -9.81 -4.86 2.60
N LEU A 22 -8.64 -4.84 1.95
CA LEU A 22 -7.40 -4.29 2.51
C LEU A 22 -7.59 -2.83 2.93
N ARG A 23 -8.17 -1.99 2.07
CA ARG A 23 -8.44 -0.57 2.39
C ARG A 23 -9.30 -0.44 3.64
N ARG A 24 -10.44 -1.12 3.69
CA ARG A 24 -11.36 -1.09 4.84
C ARG A 24 -10.72 -1.61 6.12
N TYR A 25 -9.88 -2.64 6.01
CA TYR A 25 -9.14 -3.18 7.14
C TYR A 25 -8.15 -2.14 7.68
N LEU A 26 -7.36 -1.50 6.82
CA LEU A 26 -6.38 -0.50 7.24
C LEU A 26 -7.02 0.77 7.80
N ASP A 27 -8.12 1.25 7.19
CA ASP A 27 -8.87 2.40 7.71
C ASP A 27 -9.37 2.16 9.15
N ALA A 28 -9.75 0.92 9.50
CA ALA A 28 -10.17 0.59 10.85
C ALA A 28 -8.98 0.33 11.80
N TRP A 29 -8.04 -0.53 11.39
CA TRP A 29 -7.04 -1.09 12.30
C TRP A 29 -5.83 -0.19 12.53
N LEU A 30 -5.38 0.57 11.53
CA LEU A 30 -4.26 1.50 11.71
C LEU A 30 -4.49 2.49 12.85
N PRO A 31 -5.61 3.25 12.92
CA PRO A 31 -5.82 4.21 14.01
C PRO A 31 -5.98 3.51 15.37
N MET A 32 -6.65 2.36 15.42
CA MET A 32 -6.77 1.57 16.66
C MET A 32 -5.39 1.16 17.18
N MET A 33 -4.56 0.54 16.34
CA MET A 33 -3.21 0.14 16.73
C MET A 33 -2.35 1.34 17.10
N ALA A 34 -2.46 2.45 16.36
CA ALA A 34 -1.64 3.63 16.58
C ALA A 34 -1.98 4.37 17.87
N THR A 35 -3.19 4.16 18.40
CA THR A 35 -3.61 4.72 19.70
C THR A 35 -2.92 4.00 20.86
N TYR A 36 -2.66 2.69 20.74
CA TYR A 36 -2.11 1.88 21.82
C TYR A 36 -0.62 1.53 21.66
N LYS A 37 -0.08 1.64 20.45
CA LYS A 37 1.30 1.26 20.09
C LYS A 37 2.00 2.42 19.40
N GLY A 38 3.21 2.75 19.86
CA GLY A 38 4.00 3.84 19.27
C GLY A 38 4.61 3.53 17.90
N ARG A 39 4.73 2.25 17.52
CA ARG A 39 5.30 1.84 16.23
C ARG A 39 4.52 0.71 15.59
N ILE A 40 4.16 0.89 14.32
CA ILE A 40 3.49 -0.08 13.46
C ILE A 40 4.36 -0.32 12.24
N VAL A 41 4.48 -1.58 11.82
CA VAL A 41 5.13 -1.96 10.55
C VAL A 41 4.13 -2.72 9.70
N PHE A 42 3.81 -2.17 8.53
CA PHE A 42 3.06 -2.87 7.49
C PHE A 42 4.06 -3.55 6.55
N ILE A 43 3.88 -4.84 6.29
CA ILE A 43 4.77 -5.61 5.42
C ILE A 43 3.93 -6.19 4.27
N ASP A 44 4.30 -5.87 3.03
CA ASP A 44 3.75 -6.50 1.83
C ASP A 44 4.81 -7.39 1.18
N GLY A 45 4.58 -8.71 1.21
CA GLY A 45 5.53 -9.70 0.68
C GLY A 45 5.53 -9.82 -0.84
N PHE A 46 4.51 -9.27 -1.52
CA PHE A 46 4.31 -9.37 -2.97
C PHE A 46 3.74 -8.06 -3.50
N ALA A 47 4.51 -6.98 -3.30
CA ALA A 47 4.05 -5.61 -3.46
C ALA A 47 3.66 -5.26 -4.91
N GLY A 48 4.27 -5.93 -5.90
CA GLY A 48 4.06 -5.63 -7.30
C GLY A 48 4.52 -4.22 -7.69
N PRO A 49 4.09 -3.73 -8.85
CA PRO A 49 4.54 -2.44 -9.43
C PRO A 49 3.87 -1.20 -8.83
N GLY A 50 3.01 -1.35 -7.82
CA GLY A 50 2.22 -0.25 -7.24
C GLY A 50 0.99 0.18 -8.05
N ARG A 51 0.91 -0.13 -9.35
CA ARG A 51 -0.25 0.15 -10.23
C ARG A 51 -0.60 -1.02 -11.14
N TYR A 52 -1.86 -1.11 -11.53
CA TYR A 52 -2.27 -1.96 -12.65
C TYR A 52 -2.26 -1.19 -13.97
N SER A 53 -2.38 -1.89 -15.09
CA SER A 53 -2.30 -1.28 -16.42
C SER A 53 -3.40 -0.26 -16.72
N GLY A 54 -4.53 -0.31 -16.01
CA GLY A 54 -5.61 0.69 -16.11
C GLY A 54 -5.43 1.88 -15.18
N GLY A 55 -4.33 1.94 -14.42
CA GLY A 55 -4.04 2.99 -13.44
C GLY A 55 -4.59 2.72 -12.04
N GLU A 56 -5.23 1.58 -11.81
CA GLU A 56 -5.75 1.19 -10.49
C GLU A 56 -4.62 1.00 -9.48
N ASP A 57 -4.87 1.34 -8.21
CA ASP A 57 -3.87 1.22 -7.15
C ASP A 57 -3.56 -0.25 -6.82
N GLY A 58 -2.26 -0.54 -6.67
CA GLY A 58 -1.69 -1.73 -6.04
C GLY A 58 -1.87 -1.72 -4.50
N SER A 59 -1.65 -2.86 -3.85
CA SER A 59 -1.71 -2.95 -2.38
C SER A 59 -0.76 -1.98 -1.65
N PRO A 60 0.47 -1.68 -2.12
CA PRO A 60 1.34 -0.70 -1.45
C PRO A 60 0.76 0.71 -1.47
N ILE A 61 0.21 1.14 -2.61
CA ILE A 61 -0.36 2.48 -2.81
C ILE A 61 -1.65 2.62 -2.00
N ILE A 62 -2.49 1.59 -1.97
CA ILE A 62 -3.68 1.55 -1.11
C ILE A 62 -3.30 1.70 0.36
N ALA A 63 -2.25 0.98 0.81
CA ALA A 63 -1.82 1.00 2.19
C ALA A 63 -1.26 2.38 2.60
N LEU A 64 -0.48 3.02 1.72
CA LEU A 64 0.02 4.39 1.94
C LEU A 64 -1.13 5.41 1.97
N LYS A 65 -2.05 5.35 1.02
CA LYS A 65 -3.24 6.22 0.99
C LYS A 65 -4.12 6.04 2.22
N ALA A 66 -4.28 4.81 2.72
CA ALA A 66 -5.01 4.54 3.95
C ALA A 66 -4.40 5.28 5.16
N LEU A 67 -3.07 5.48 5.19
CA LEU A 67 -2.44 6.32 6.22
C LEU A 67 -2.62 7.82 5.93
N LEU A 68 -2.28 8.27 4.72
CA LEU A 68 -2.20 9.69 4.35
C LEU A 68 -3.58 10.38 4.34
N ASP A 69 -4.61 9.67 3.89
CA ASP A 69 -5.97 10.20 3.76
C ASP A 69 -6.71 10.20 5.10
N HIS A 70 -6.30 9.34 6.03
CA HIS A 70 -7.11 9.05 7.20
C HIS A 70 -7.01 10.14 8.27
N ARG A 71 -8.16 10.70 8.65
CA ARG A 71 -8.28 11.87 9.56
C ARG A 71 -7.50 11.75 10.86
N HIS A 72 -7.43 10.54 11.44
CA HIS A 72 -6.70 10.28 12.68
C HIS A 72 -5.20 10.61 12.55
N PHE A 73 -4.66 10.57 11.33
CA PHE A 73 -3.24 10.79 11.05
C PHE A 73 -2.88 12.22 10.62
N LYS A 74 -3.86 13.12 10.47
CA LYS A 74 -3.63 14.51 10.02
C LYS A 74 -2.88 15.37 11.04
N ALA A 75 -3.07 15.12 12.34
CA ALA A 75 -2.31 15.78 13.39
C ALA A 75 -1.08 14.93 13.76
N PRO A 76 0.13 15.52 13.81
CA PRO A 76 1.30 14.83 14.32
C PRO A 76 1.12 14.52 15.81
N GLN A 77 1.50 13.31 16.22
CA GLN A 77 1.55 12.91 17.62
C GLN A 77 2.97 12.46 17.97
N PRO A 78 3.57 12.97 19.05
CA PRO A 78 4.87 12.50 19.49
C PRO A 78 4.75 11.02 19.83
N ASN A 79 5.66 10.21 19.28
CA ASN A 79 5.72 8.74 19.44
C ASN A 79 4.79 7.91 18.54
N ARG A 80 4.18 8.45 17.48
CA ARG A 80 3.46 7.64 16.49
C ARG A 80 4.26 7.45 15.21
N GLN A 81 4.73 6.22 14.96
CA GLN A 81 5.45 5.83 13.76
C GLN A 81 4.72 4.71 13.02
N VAL A 82 4.46 4.91 11.73
CA VAL A 82 3.98 3.87 10.82
C VAL A 82 5.01 3.70 9.71
N ALA A 83 5.60 2.51 9.62
CA ALA A 83 6.56 2.16 8.59
C ALA A 83 5.92 1.16 7.62
N PHE A 84 6.27 1.29 6.33
CA PHE A 84 5.87 0.35 5.29
C PHE A 84 7.11 -0.32 4.73
N LEU A 85 7.08 -1.64 4.65
CA LEU A 85 8.11 -2.48 4.03
C LEU A 85 7.46 -3.23 2.87
N PHE A 86 7.90 -2.92 1.66
CA PHE A 86 7.41 -3.55 0.44
C PHE A 86 8.50 -4.45 -0.15
N ILE A 87 8.14 -5.70 -0.43
CA ILE A 87 9.03 -6.71 -0.99
C ILE A 87 8.49 -7.06 -2.38
N GLU A 88 9.36 -6.94 -3.37
CA GLU A 88 9.08 -7.31 -4.75
C GLU A 88 10.31 -7.99 -5.35
N LYS A 89 10.09 -9.12 -6.01
CA LYS A 89 11.16 -9.94 -6.57
C LYS A 89 11.64 -9.41 -7.91
N GLU A 90 10.70 -8.96 -8.75
CA GLU A 90 11.01 -8.50 -10.09
C GLU A 90 11.47 -7.04 -10.06
N ARG A 91 12.69 -6.79 -10.53
CA ARG A 91 13.35 -5.49 -10.39
C ARG A 91 12.58 -4.36 -11.10
N ASP A 92 12.04 -4.62 -12.27
CA ASP A 92 11.25 -3.67 -13.04
C ASP A 92 9.98 -3.22 -12.29
N ARG A 93 9.33 -4.14 -11.57
CA ARG A 93 8.18 -3.86 -10.71
C ARG A 93 8.59 -3.07 -9.48
N ALA A 94 9.71 -3.42 -8.86
CA ALA A 94 10.24 -2.66 -7.74
C ALA A 94 10.53 -1.21 -8.13
N GLU A 95 11.20 -0.99 -9.27
CA GLU A 95 11.49 0.35 -9.80
C GLU A 95 10.21 1.12 -10.18
N ALA A 96 9.19 0.44 -10.70
CA ALA A 96 7.88 1.06 -10.95
C ALA A 96 7.20 1.50 -9.64
N LEU A 97 7.22 0.64 -8.61
CA LEU A 97 6.67 0.95 -7.30
C LEU A 97 7.38 2.14 -6.64
N GLU A 98 8.71 2.22 -6.74
CA GLU A 98 9.48 3.35 -6.21
C GLU A 98 9.03 4.69 -6.81
N LYS A 99 8.76 4.72 -8.12
CA LYS A 99 8.24 5.92 -8.82
C LYS A 99 6.86 6.33 -8.30
N GLU A 100 5.96 5.37 -8.12
CA GLU A 100 4.62 5.63 -7.58
C GLU A 100 4.68 6.16 -6.14
N ILE A 101 5.57 5.61 -5.31
CA ILE A 101 5.79 6.09 -3.94
C ILE A 101 6.40 7.50 -3.93
N ALA A 102 7.35 7.77 -4.84
CA ALA A 102 7.94 9.11 -4.96
C ALA A 102 6.88 10.15 -5.33
N ALA A 103 5.95 9.83 -6.23
CA ALA A 103 4.85 10.71 -6.62
C ALA A 103 3.93 11.07 -5.43
N LEU A 104 3.72 10.15 -4.48
CA LEU A 104 2.90 10.38 -3.28
C LEU A 104 3.56 11.27 -2.20
N LYS A 105 4.87 11.50 -2.28
CA LYS A 105 5.61 12.34 -1.32
C LYS A 105 5.54 13.82 -1.64
N THR A 106 4.99 14.17 -2.82
CA THR A 106 4.83 15.55 -3.31
C THR A 106 3.57 16.16 -2.75
#